data_AF-A0A957KFH8-F1
#
_entry.id   AF-A0A957KFH8-F1
#
_cell.length_a   1.000
_cell.length_b   1.000
_cell.length_c   1.000
_cell.angle_alpha   90.00
_cell.angle_beta   90.00
_cell.angle_gamma   90.00
#
_symmetry.space_group_name_H-M   'P 1'
#
loop_
_entity.id
_entity.type
_entity.pdbx_description
1 polymer ?
#
loop_
_entity_poly.entity_id
_entity_poly.type
_entity_poly.pdbx_seq_one_letter_code
_entity_poly.pdbx_strand_id
1 'polypeptide(L)'
;MTQASEPVLTKEKSPLPLEPEQILEDYKIAYHSRQVSVIGRREVLSGKAKFGIFGAGKESAQLAMARAFRHGDWRSGYYRDQTLMFALGLVRVEEFFAQLYAHADLKHEPLTGGRAMNAHFLTPSLNPDGSWRTLINQYNSSADVSPTGSQMPRLVGLGYASRLYRELEALQEMRQF
;
A
#
# COMPACT_ATOMS: atom_id res chain seq x y z
N MET A 1 36.23 -4.83 -50.58
CA MET A 1 35.86 -4.32 -49.24
C MET A 1 34.36 -4.47 -49.08
N THR A 2 33.91 -5.62 -48.60
CA THR A 2 32.51 -5.88 -48.28
C THR A 2 32.35 -5.68 -46.77
N GLN A 3 31.67 -4.59 -46.37
CA GLN A 3 31.26 -4.39 -44.99
C GLN A 3 30.27 -5.51 -44.62
N ALA A 4 30.66 -6.34 -43.66
CA ALA A 4 29.73 -7.25 -43.02
C ALA A 4 28.75 -6.40 -42.20
N SER A 5 27.47 -6.45 -42.55
CA SER A 5 26.37 -5.86 -41.78
C SER A 5 26.29 -6.54 -40.41
N GLU A 6 26.32 -5.76 -39.34
CA GLU A 6 26.11 -6.26 -37.98
C GLU A 6 24.74 -6.94 -37.84
N PRO A 7 24.65 -8.07 -37.11
CA PRO A 7 23.39 -8.76 -36.93
C PRO A 7 22.45 -7.91 -36.06
N VAL A 8 21.31 -7.55 -36.63
CA VAL A 8 20.20 -6.94 -35.90
C VAL A 8 19.68 -7.98 -34.90
N LEU A 9 19.94 -7.77 -33.61
CA LEU A 9 19.36 -8.55 -32.52
C LEU A 9 17.84 -8.38 -32.56
N THR A 10 17.15 -9.37 -33.12
CA THR A 10 15.70 -9.51 -32.98
C THR A 10 15.40 -9.77 -31.50
N LYS A 11 14.72 -8.84 -30.83
CA LYS A 11 14.21 -9.01 -29.46
C LYS A 11 13.28 -10.24 -29.43
N GLU A 12 13.80 -11.40 -29.05
CA GLU A 12 12.96 -12.50 -28.62
C GLU A 12 12.10 -12.01 -27.45
N LYS A 13 10.80 -12.33 -27.46
CA LYS A 13 9.91 -12.04 -26.33
C LYS A 13 10.49 -12.73 -25.10
N SER A 14 10.77 -11.92 -24.07
CA SER A 14 11.27 -12.40 -22.79
C SER A 14 10.41 -13.56 -22.28
N PRO A 15 10.99 -14.67 -21.80
CA PRO A 15 10.24 -15.77 -21.19
C PRO A 15 9.66 -15.38 -19.81
N LEU A 16 9.96 -14.18 -19.32
CA LEU A 16 9.50 -13.69 -18.03
C LEU A 16 8.05 -13.18 -18.13
N PRO A 17 7.24 -13.36 -17.07
CA PRO A 17 5.83 -12.94 -17.07
C PRO A 17 5.64 -11.42 -17.04
N LEU A 18 6.70 -10.64 -16.86
CA LEU A 18 6.70 -9.18 -16.79
C LEU A 18 7.83 -8.61 -17.65
N GLU A 19 7.64 -7.38 -18.13
CA GLU A 19 8.69 -6.65 -18.85
C GLU A 19 9.87 -6.35 -17.90
N PRO A 20 11.13 -6.35 -18.38
CA PRO A 20 12.31 -6.10 -17.54
C PRO A 20 12.22 -4.83 -16.69
N GLU A 21 11.67 -3.75 -17.23
CA GLU A 21 11.49 -2.47 -16.53
C GLU A 21 10.54 -2.60 -15.33
N GLN A 22 9.48 -3.40 -15.49
CA GLN A 22 8.52 -3.67 -14.41
C GLN A 22 9.16 -4.50 -13.29
N ILE A 23 9.99 -5.49 -13.66
CA ILE A 23 10.73 -6.31 -12.69
C ILE A 23 11.71 -5.46 -11.90
N LEU A 24 12.43 -4.56 -12.58
CA LEU A 24 13.37 -3.64 -11.93
C LEU A 24 12.65 -2.68 -10.97
N GLU A 25 11.46 -2.20 -11.33
CA GLU A 25 10.68 -1.34 -10.45
C GLU A 25 10.18 -2.08 -9.20
N ASP A 26 9.62 -3.28 -9.38
CA ASP A 26 9.22 -4.15 -8.27
C ASP A 26 10.40 -4.45 -7.34
N TYR A 27 11.58 -4.76 -7.91
CA TYR A 27 12.80 -4.99 -7.15
C TYR A 27 13.20 -3.77 -6.33
N LYS A 28 13.17 -2.56 -6.91
CA LYS A 28 13.49 -1.32 -6.18
C LYS A 28 12.54 -1.11 -5.01
N ILE A 29 11.24 -1.28 -5.22
CA ILE A 29 10.23 -1.12 -4.16
C ILE A 29 10.44 -2.16 -3.05
N ALA A 30 10.65 -3.43 -3.39
CA ALA A 30 10.96 -4.49 -2.41
C ALA A 30 12.23 -4.16 -1.62
N TYR A 31 13.29 -3.76 -2.32
CA TYR A 31 14.56 -3.41 -1.70
C TYR A 31 14.43 -2.20 -0.76
N HIS A 32 13.75 -1.14 -1.19
CA HIS A 32 13.46 0.02 -0.34
C HIS A 32 12.65 -0.38 0.89
N SER A 33 11.58 -1.16 0.73
CA SER A 33 10.78 -1.67 1.84
C SER A 33 11.63 -2.48 2.84
N ARG A 34 12.55 -3.30 2.32
CA ARG A 34 13.51 -4.05 3.14
C ARG A 34 14.45 -3.13 3.91
N GLN A 35 15.01 -2.10 3.27
CA GLN A 35 15.90 -1.15 3.92
C GLN A 35 15.18 -0.34 5.00
N VAL A 36 13.94 0.11 4.75
CA VAL A 36 13.09 0.77 5.74
C VAL A 36 12.90 -0.12 6.97
N SER A 37 12.67 -1.42 6.78
CA SER A 37 12.55 -2.37 7.89
C SER A 37 13.84 -2.48 8.72
N VAL A 38 15.01 -2.48 8.07
CA VAL A 38 16.32 -2.54 8.75
C VAL A 38 16.58 -1.26 9.55
N ILE A 39 16.35 -0.10 8.94
CA ILE A 39 16.55 1.20 9.59
C ILE A 39 15.56 1.38 10.74
N GLY A 40 14.28 1.12 10.52
CA GLY A 40 13.25 1.20 11.57
C GLY A 40 13.56 0.31 12.76
N ARG A 41 14.02 -0.92 12.51
CA ARG A 41 14.47 -1.82 13.59
C ARG A 41 15.61 -1.21 14.40
N ARG A 42 16.60 -0.61 13.74
CA ARG A 42 17.71 0.08 14.41
C ARG A 42 17.20 1.24 15.27
N GLU A 43 16.31 2.06 14.73
CA GLU A 43 15.74 3.22 15.45
C GLU A 43 15.03 2.79 16.74
N VAL A 44 14.22 1.73 16.68
CA VAL A 44 13.56 1.14 17.85
C VAL A 44 14.58 0.58 18.86
N LEU A 45 15.55 -0.23 18.39
CA LEU A 45 16.55 -0.84 19.28
C LEU A 45 17.50 0.18 19.92
N SER A 46 17.69 1.34 19.29
CA SER A 46 18.43 2.48 19.86
C SER A 46 17.60 3.36 20.80
N GLY A 47 16.33 3.04 21.04
CA GLY A 47 15.44 3.78 21.93
C GLY A 47 14.90 5.11 21.36
N LYS A 48 15.15 5.41 20.08
CA LYS A 48 14.65 6.64 19.44
C LYS A 48 13.16 6.55 19.08
N ALA A 49 12.66 5.33 18.84
CA ALA A 49 11.25 5.04 18.63
C ALA A 49 10.74 4.08 19.73
N LYS A 50 9.49 4.26 20.16
CA LYS A 50 8.92 3.51 21.30
C LYS A 50 8.59 2.04 20.95
N PHE A 51 8.06 1.82 19.75
CA PHE A 51 7.67 0.51 19.23
C PHE A 51 7.73 0.55 17.71
N GLY A 52 8.09 -0.54 17.06
CA GLY A 52 8.04 -0.64 15.61
C GLY A 52 7.89 -2.08 15.15
N ILE A 53 7.04 -2.26 14.16
CA ILE A 53 6.81 -3.55 13.52
C ILE A 53 6.88 -3.37 12.01
N PHE A 54 7.66 -4.23 11.36
CA PHE A 54 8.08 -4.03 9.97
C PHE A 54 7.67 -5.21 9.08
N GLY A 55 7.53 -4.95 7.78
CA GLY A 55 7.04 -5.90 6.77
C GLY A 55 8.06 -6.91 6.24
N ALA A 56 9.27 -6.95 6.80
CA ALA A 56 10.39 -7.77 6.32
C ALA A 56 10.03 -9.24 5.99
N GLY A 57 10.40 -9.69 4.79
CA GLY A 57 10.22 -11.06 4.30
C GLY A 57 8.87 -11.34 3.61
N LYS A 58 8.06 -10.31 3.33
CA LYS A 58 6.75 -10.40 2.66
C LYS A 58 6.68 -9.55 1.39
N GLU A 59 7.81 -9.00 0.97
CA GLU A 59 7.90 -7.99 -0.08
C GLU A 59 7.33 -8.51 -1.41
N SER A 60 7.74 -9.71 -1.84
CA SER A 60 7.31 -10.31 -3.10
C SER A 60 5.79 -10.55 -3.17
N ALA A 61 5.20 -11.13 -2.13
CA ALA A 61 3.75 -11.40 -2.09
C ALA A 61 2.93 -10.09 -2.11
N GLN A 62 3.42 -9.04 -1.47
CA GLN A 62 2.75 -7.75 -1.44
C GLN A 62 2.90 -6.97 -2.75
N LEU A 63 4.00 -7.13 -3.48
CA LEU A 63 4.13 -6.60 -4.84
C LEU A 63 3.16 -7.28 -5.81
N ALA A 64 3.03 -8.61 -5.72
CA ALA A 64 2.04 -9.34 -6.50
C ALA A 64 0.61 -8.85 -6.18
N MET A 65 0.30 -8.63 -4.89
CA MET A 65 -0.98 -8.05 -4.47
C MET A 65 -1.16 -6.63 -5.02
N ALA A 66 -0.14 -5.77 -4.97
CA ALA A 66 -0.21 -4.40 -5.48
C ALA A 66 -0.56 -4.34 -6.97
N ARG A 67 -0.01 -5.26 -7.79
CA ARG A 67 -0.36 -5.36 -9.22
C ARG A 67 -1.79 -5.79 -9.48
N ALA A 68 -2.40 -6.55 -8.57
CA ALA A 68 -3.78 -7.00 -8.66
C ALA A 68 -4.79 -5.99 -8.10
N PHE A 69 -4.34 -5.10 -7.20
CA PHE A 69 -5.18 -4.14 -6.50
C PHE A 69 -5.58 -2.98 -7.43
N ARG A 70 -6.87 -2.63 -7.43
CA ARG A 70 -7.46 -1.62 -8.34
C ARG A 70 -8.05 -0.46 -7.56
N HIS A 71 -8.23 0.67 -8.24
CA HIS A 71 -9.02 1.77 -7.70
C HIS A 71 -10.43 1.28 -7.36
N GLY A 72 -10.94 1.67 -6.18
CA GLY A 72 -12.19 1.20 -5.60
C GLY A 72 -12.06 -0.06 -4.75
N ASP A 73 -10.97 -0.82 -4.87
CA ASP A 73 -10.75 -1.97 -4.00
C ASP A 73 -10.49 -1.52 -2.56
N TRP A 74 -10.98 -2.35 -1.64
CA TRP A 74 -10.81 -2.17 -0.20
C TRP A 74 -9.89 -3.24 0.37
N ARG A 75 -8.96 -2.80 1.21
CA ARG A 75 -8.26 -3.67 2.16
C ARG A 75 -8.73 -3.41 3.59
N SER A 76 -8.75 -4.48 4.36
CA SER A 76 -8.83 -4.48 5.82
C SER A 76 -7.71 -5.39 6.28
N GLY A 77 -6.54 -4.80 6.52
CA GLY A 77 -5.30 -5.55 6.55
C GLY A 77 -4.72 -5.71 7.94
N TYR A 78 -3.41 -5.93 7.97
CA TYR A 78 -2.65 -6.20 9.16
C TYR A 78 -1.35 -5.41 9.17
N TYR A 79 -0.73 -5.27 10.33
CA TYR A 79 0.43 -4.40 10.56
C TYR A 79 1.72 -4.78 9.79
N ARG A 80 1.68 -5.76 8.88
CA ARG A 80 2.84 -6.20 8.09
C ARG A 80 2.74 -5.83 6.61
N ASP A 81 1.77 -5.01 6.22
CA ASP A 81 1.49 -4.72 4.81
C ASP A 81 2.28 -3.54 4.22
N GLN A 82 3.38 -3.18 4.86
CA GLN A 82 4.26 -2.06 4.50
C GLN A 82 4.63 -1.98 3.01
N THR A 83 4.99 -3.10 2.37
CA THR A 83 5.41 -3.09 0.96
C THR A 83 4.24 -2.82 0.03
N LEU A 84 3.05 -3.33 0.35
CA LEU A 84 1.82 -3.03 -0.40
C LEU A 84 1.53 -1.53 -0.33
N MET A 85 1.64 -0.93 0.86
CA MET A 85 1.39 0.50 1.04
C MET A 85 2.37 1.36 0.25
N PHE A 86 3.65 0.99 0.21
CA PHE A 86 4.66 1.67 -0.60
C PHE A 86 4.44 1.47 -2.10
N ALA A 87 4.13 0.25 -2.53
CA ALA A 87 3.89 -0.06 -3.94
C ALA A 87 2.67 0.66 -4.52
N LEU A 88 1.62 0.84 -3.71
CA LEU A 88 0.43 1.60 -4.08
C LEU A 88 0.58 3.12 -3.92
N GLY A 89 1.73 3.59 -3.42
CA GLY A 89 1.96 5.02 -3.16
C GLY A 89 1.09 5.60 -2.05
N LEU A 90 0.55 4.76 -1.16
CA LEU A 90 -0.35 5.17 -0.09
C LEU A 90 0.38 5.71 1.15
N VAL A 91 1.67 5.37 1.28
CA VAL A 91 2.54 5.85 2.35
C VAL A 91 3.91 6.12 1.75
N ARG A 92 4.50 7.27 2.07
CA ARG A 92 5.90 7.56 1.75
C ARG A 92 6.82 7.11 2.89
N VAL A 93 8.10 6.92 2.59
CA VAL A 93 9.08 6.49 3.60
C VAL A 93 9.14 7.48 4.77
N GLU A 94 9.11 8.78 4.49
CA GLU A 94 9.12 9.85 5.47
C GLU A 94 7.88 9.79 6.37
N GLU A 95 6.70 9.53 5.81
CA GLU A 95 5.44 9.40 6.55
C GLU A 95 5.45 8.15 7.42
N PHE A 96 6.01 7.05 6.92
CA PHE A 96 6.18 5.82 7.70
C PHE A 96 7.07 6.05 8.94
N PHE A 97 8.16 6.80 8.79
CA PHE A 97 9.02 7.18 9.92
C PHE A 97 8.36 8.23 10.83
N ALA A 98 7.62 9.20 10.28
CA ALA A 98 6.83 10.13 11.09
C ALA A 98 5.81 9.36 11.97
N GLN A 99 5.18 8.33 11.42
CA GLN A 99 4.32 7.41 12.17
C GLN A 99 5.11 6.62 13.22
N LEU A 100 6.31 6.13 12.90
CA LEU A 100 7.19 5.44 13.84
C LEU A 100 7.53 6.29 15.08
N TYR A 101 7.70 7.59 14.90
CA TYR A 101 7.98 8.54 15.97
C TYR A 101 6.72 9.18 16.58
N ALA A 102 5.52 8.76 16.18
CA ALA A 102 4.24 9.31 16.61
C ALA A 102 4.12 10.84 16.38
N HIS A 103 4.54 11.31 15.20
CA HIS A 103 4.45 12.73 14.86
C HIS A 103 2.99 13.18 14.80
N ALA A 104 2.63 14.20 15.56
CA ALA A 104 1.22 14.61 15.75
C ALA A 104 0.64 15.50 14.64
N ASP A 105 1.43 15.84 13.62
CA ASP A 105 1.05 16.77 12.56
C ASP A 105 0.66 15.99 11.32
N LEU A 106 -0.59 16.15 10.87
CA LEU A 106 -1.14 15.48 9.69
C LEU A 106 -0.41 15.85 8.38
N LYS A 107 0.39 16.93 8.35
CA LYS A 107 1.27 17.22 7.21
C LYS A 107 2.44 16.23 7.12
N HIS A 108 2.88 15.69 8.25
CA HIS A 108 4.02 14.77 8.35
C HIS A 108 3.55 13.31 8.51
N GLU A 109 2.45 13.08 9.22
CA GLU A 109 1.84 11.77 9.45
C GLU A 109 0.35 11.81 9.08
N PRO A 110 0.02 11.76 7.77
CA PRO A 110 -1.33 11.99 7.29
C PRO A 110 -2.32 10.86 7.61
N LEU A 111 -1.83 9.70 8.07
CA LEU A 111 -2.70 8.56 8.33
C LEU A 111 -3.45 8.73 9.66
N THR A 112 -2.74 9.00 10.76
CA THR A 112 -3.36 8.96 12.10
C THR A 112 -3.08 10.19 12.97
N GLY A 113 -2.19 11.09 12.54
CA GLY A 113 -1.68 12.17 13.37
C GLY A 113 -1.03 11.68 14.67
N GLY A 114 -0.26 10.59 14.61
CA GLY A 114 0.44 10.00 15.75
C GLY A 114 -0.47 9.31 16.79
N ARG A 115 -1.75 9.10 16.48
CA ARG A 115 -2.72 8.48 17.38
C ARG A 115 -2.66 6.95 17.38
N ALA A 116 -2.15 6.35 16.31
CA ALA A 116 -1.95 4.91 16.21
C ALA A 116 -0.47 4.54 16.29
N MET A 117 -0.18 3.27 16.61
CA MET A 117 1.18 2.75 16.53
C MET A 117 1.64 2.63 15.07
N ASN A 118 2.95 2.57 14.85
CA ASN A 118 3.54 2.26 13.55
C ASN A 118 2.89 1.04 12.88
N ALA A 119 2.75 1.12 11.56
CA ALA A 119 2.13 0.14 10.69
C ALA A 119 0.62 -0.08 10.91
N HIS A 120 -0.06 0.88 11.53
CA HIS A 120 -1.52 1.00 11.40
C HIS A 120 -1.85 1.87 10.20
N PHE A 121 -2.15 1.21 9.08
CA PHE A 121 -2.38 1.90 7.82
C PHE A 121 -3.86 2.23 7.61
N LEU A 122 -4.12 3.33 6.91
CA LEU A 122 -5.46 3.76 6.48
C LEU A 122 -5.35 4.72 5.30
N THR A 123 -6.45 4.89 4.59
CA THR A 123 -6.60 5.98 3.62
C THR A 123 -7.72 6.90 4.06
N PRO A 124 -7.55 8.24 4.03
CA PRO A 124 -8.65 9.15 4.33
C PRO A 124 -9.82 8.92 3.38
N SER A 125 -11.01 8.67 3.93
CA SER A 125 -12.26 8.60 3.14
C SER A 125 -12.95 9.96 3.01
N LEU A 126 -12.52 10.94 3.81
CA LEU A 126 -13.12 12.27 3.87
C LEU A 126 -12.15 13.34 3.37
N ASN A 127 -12.71 14.40 2.80
CA ASN A 127 -12.04 15.65 2.53
C ASN A 127 -11.88 16.46 3.83
N PRO A 128 -11.01 17.49 3.86
CA PRO A 128 -10.85 18.34 5.05
C PRO A 128 -12.13 19.06 5.49
N ASP A 129 -13.08 19.29 4.58
CA ASP A 129 -14.39 19.89 4.86
C ASP A 129 -15.43 18.88 5.39
N GLY A 130 -15.05 17.60 5.54
CA GLY A 130 -15.91 16.52 5.99
C GLY A 130 -16.74 15.86 4.90
N SER A 131 -16.71 16.35 3.65
CA SER A 131 -17.36 15.69 2.52
C SER A 131 -16.66 14.38 2.15
N TRP A 132 -17.39 13.46 1.51
CA TRP A 132 -16.81 12.20 1.06
C TRP A 132 -15.87 12.39 -0.13
N ARG A 133 -14.75 11.66 -0.12
CA ARG A 133 -13.95 11.44 -1.32
C ARG A 133 -14.65 10.43 -2.22
N THR A 134 -14.35 10.48 -3.51
CA THR A 134 -14.75 9.44 -4.48
C THR A 134 -13.92 8.18 -4.25
N LEU A 135 -14.43 7.27 -3.42
CA LEU A 135 -13.73 6.07 -2.95
C LEU A 135 -13.43 5.11 -4.11
N ILE A 136 -14.28 5.06 -5.14
CA ILE A 136 -14.02 4.25 -6.36
C ILE A 136 -12.79 4.70 -7.16
N ASN A 137 -12.29 5.92 -6.94
CA ASN A 137 -11.15 6.49 -7.66
C ASN A 137 -9.83 6.43 -6.87
N GLN A 138 -9.81 5.78 -5.71
CA GLN A 138 -8.61 5.61 -4.89
C GLN A 138 -8.43 4.15 -4.45
N TYR A 139 -7.23 3.79 -4.02
CA TYR A 139 -7.03 2.55 -3.29
C TYR A 139 -7.52 2.76 -1.85
N ASN A 140 -8.42 1.91 -1.36
CA ASN A 140 -9.01 2.13 -0.05
C ASN A 140 -8.39 1.20 1.00
N SER A 141 -7.96 1.76 2.12
CA SER A 141 -7.61 1.02 3.32
C SER A 141 -8.50 1.46 4.48
N SER A 142 -9.28 0.52 5.01
CA SER A 142 -9.85 0.70 6.34
C SER A 142 -8.72 0.82 7.37
N ALA A 143 -8.96 1.53 8.47
CA ALA A 143 -7.95 1.70 9.50
C ALA A 143 -7.57 0.37 10.13
N ASP A 144 -6.33 -0.06 9.94
CA ASP A 144 -5.81 -1.26 10.59
C ASP A 144 -5.93 -1.13 12.12
N VAL A 145 -5.97 -2.27 12.81
CA VAL A 145 -6.16 -2.34 14.26
C VAL A 145 -5.33 -3.48 14.86
N SER A 146 -4.88 -3.31 16.11
CA SER A 146 -4.04 -4.29 16.80
C SER A 146 -4.68 -5.67 17.03
N PRO A 147 -5.98 -5.79 17.40
CA PRO A 147 -6.56 -7.10 17.72
C PRO A 147 -6.59 -8.04 16.52
N THR A 148 -5.77 -9.08 16.56
CA THR A 148 -5.66 -10.08 15.48
C THR A 148 -7.02 -10.72 15.18
N GLY A 149 -7.38 -10.76 13.89
CA GLY A 149 -8.63 -11.36 13.40
C GLY A 149 -9.78 -10.38 13.26
N SER A 150 -9.71 -9.21 13.91
CA SER A 150 -10.77 -8.19 13.83
C SER A 150 -10.92 -7.56 12.44
N GLN A 151 -9.89 -7.63 11.60
CA GLN A 151 -9.92 -7.16 10.22
C GLN A 151 -10.80 -8.03 9.31
N MET A 152 -10.99 -9.31 9.65
CA MET A 152 -11.71 -10.28 8.83
C MET A 152 -13.21 -9.97 8.67
N PRO A 153 -14.01 -9.80 9.75
CA PRO A 153 -15.42 -9.45 9.60
C PRO A 153 -15.62 -8.10 8.90
N ARG A 154 -14.71 -7.15 9.13
CA ARG A 154 -14.74 -5.85 8.44
C ARG A 154 -14.53 -6.01 6.93
N LEU A 155 -13.59 -6.85 6.51
CA LEU A 155 -13.36 -7.15 5.09
C LEU A 155 -14.62 -7.73 4.44
N VAL A 156 -15.29 -8.68 5.11
CA VAL A 156 -16.55 -9.27 4.63
C VAL A 156 -17.63 -8.20 4.51
N GLY A 157 -17.77 -7.32 5.50
CA GLY A 157 -18.72 -6.20 5.46
C GLY A 157 -18.46 -5.23 4.31
N LEU A 158 -17.19 -4.86 4.08
CA LEU A 158 -16.79 -4.00 2.96
C LEU A 158 -17.10 -4.66 1.60
N GLY A 159 -16.80 -5.96 1.45
CA GLY A 159 -17.15 -6.72 0.25
C GLY A 159 -18.65 -6.80 0.02
N TYR A 160 -19.43 -7.00 1.09
CA TYR A 160 -20.88 -7.02 1.01
C TYR A 160 -21.46 -5.65 0.64
N ALA A 161 -20.96 -4.57 1.24
CA ALA A 161 -21.36 -3.21 0.88
C ALA A 161 -21.08 -2.92 -0.61
N SER A 162 -19.91 -3.31 -1.12
CA SER A 162 -19.56 -3.18 -2.55
C SER A 162 -20.56 -3.90 -3.47
N ARG A 163 -21.07 -5.08 -3.04
CA ARG A 163 -22.13 -5.79 -3.75
C ARG A 163 -23.45 -5.01 -3.71
N LEU A 164 -23.85 -4.51 -2.54
CA LEU A 164 -25.10 -3.76 -2.38
C LEU A 164 -25.13 -2.47 -3.23
N TYR A 165 -24.04 -1.72 -3.31
CA TYR A 165 -23.95 -0.52 -4.16
C TYR A 165 -24.18 -0.81 -5.65
N ARG A 166 -23.85 -2.02 -6.12
CA ARG A 166 -24.08 -2.42 -7.52
C ARG A 166 -25.47 -3.02 -7.76
N GLU A 167 -25.98 -3.79 -6.80
CA GLU A 167 -27.19 -4.60 -6.97
C GLU A 167 -28.48 -3.89 -6.56
N LEU A 168 -28.43 -2.91 -5.63
CA LEU A 168 -29.63 -2.22 -5.17
C LEU A 168 -29.88 -0.95 -6.00
N GLU A 169 -31.03 -0.90 -6.68
CA GLU A 169 -31.46 0.26 -7.47
C GLU A 169 -31.43 1.57 -6.67
N ALA A 170 -31.88 1.53 -5.41
CA ALA A 170 -31.89 2.69 -4.52
C ALA A 170 -30.49 3.29 -4.23
N LEU A 171 -29.41 2.56 -4.51
CA LEU A 171 -28.03 2.98 -4.26
C LEU A 171 -27.25 3.30 -5.55
N GLN A 172 -27.81 3.07 -6.74
CA GLN A 172 -27.09 3.25 -8.01
C GLN A 172 -26.68 4.71 -8.29
N GLU A 173 -27.40 5.67 -7.70
CA GLU A 173 -27.04 7.09 -7.80
C GLU A 173 -25.84 7.47 -6.91
N MET A 174 -25.44 6.61 -5.96
CA MET A 174 -24.30 6.83 -5.07
C MET A 174 -22.96 6.47 -5.74
N ARG A 175 -22.63 7.14 -6.84
CA ARG A 175 -21.45 6.87 -7.69
C ARG A 175 -20.09 7.20 -7.04
N GLN A 176 -20.08 7.59 -5.77
CA GLN A 176 -18.87 7.89 -5.02
C GLN A 176 -18.26 6.65 -4.34
N PHE A 177 -19.04 5.57 -4.17
CA PHE A 177 -18.70 4.41 -3.32
C PHE A 177 -18.65 3.09 -4.06
#